data_AF-A0AAV3V0F7-F1
#
_entry.id   AF-A0AAV3V0F7-F1
#
_cell.length_a   1.000
_cell.length_b   1.000
_cell.length_c   1.000
_cell.angle_alpha   90.00
_cell.angle_beta   90.00
_cell.angle_gamma   90.00
#
_symmetry.space_group_name_H-M   'P 1'
#
loop_
_entity.id
_entity.type
_entity.pdbx_description
1 polymer ?
#
loop_
_entity_poly.entity_id
_entity_poly.type
_entity_poly.pdbx_seq_one_letter_code
_entity_poly.pdbx_strand_id
1 'polypeptide(L)'
;MKNFFSSKKFVSTAALLAIVASSQASAAAVSFGGEAAGDDSGLTSSRLVDKSHATNNGAGGFFVETFDAATNIDGAGAGTTAYNAAGAAGDGCAVNGTGGGIVVTSSAGGLGVRNDDVDNGAAAPANDNTCYGHTPAIGGSTPAEVEIDYTAFLAAQGDVGITYIGFYWGSIDEYNDFSFYSGDTLIETISGDSLTTAANAGNQTDPDTNRYVNIDFAFADAFDRVVISSTGIAGEFDNIVIGLANRPVPAPAGLAFLGLGLLGLSFSRKFKK
;
A
#
# COMPACT_ATOMS: atom_id res chain seq x y z
N MET A 1 43.27 -69.35 -13.66
CA MET A 1 43.26 -68.61 -12.39
C MET A 1 43.17 -67.12 -12.67
N LYS A 2 42.16 -66.46 -12.07
CA LYS A 2 41.98 -65.03 -11.73
C LYS A 2 41.84 -64.03 -12.90
N ASN A 3 40.64 -63.48 -13.18
CA ASN A 3 39.80 -62.50 -12.45
C ASN A 3 40.33 -61.06 -12.58
N PHE A 4 39.57 -59.97 -12.71
CA PHE A 4 38.18 -59.58 -13.01
C PHE A 4 38.20 -58.02 -12.81
N PHE A 5 37.60 -57.21 -13.71
CA PHE A 5 36.97 -55.87 -13.47
C PHE A 5 37.83 -54.66 -12.99
N SER A 6 37.93 -53.54 -13.74
CA SER A 6 36.99 -52.39 -13.92
C SER A 6 36.87 -51.44 -12.70
N SER A 7 37.20 -50.13 -12.87
CA SER A 7 36.24 -49.01 -12.69
C SER A 7 36.84 -47.60 -12.91
N LYS A 8 36.22 -46.86 -13.84
CA LYS A 8 35.67 -45.49 -13.75
C LYS A 8 36.51 -44.38 -13.06
N LYS A 9 36.92 -43.38 -13.86
CA LYS A 9 37.05 -41.98 -13.42
C LYS A 9 35.83 -41.21 -13.96
N PHE A 10 34.85 -40.96 -13.09
CA PHE A 10 33.75 -40.05 -13.36
C PHE A 10 33.61 -39.11 -12.15
N VAL A 11 33.67 -37.80 -12.46
CA VAL A 11 32.94 -36.68 -11.81
C VAL A 11 33.37 -36.29 -10.40
N SER A 12 33.83 -35.04 -10.25
CA SER A 12 33.04 -34.04 -9.51
C SER A 12 33.56 -32.62 -9.77
N THR A 13 33.00 -31.96 -10.79
CA THR A 13 33.08 -30.51 -11.00
C THR A 13 31.76 -29.86 -10.59
N ALA A 14 31.14 -30.35 -9.51
CA ALA A 14 29.83 -29.91 -9.05
C ALA A 14 29.88 -29.63 -7.54
N ALA A 15 30.51 -28.52 -7.17
CA ALA A 15 30.33 -27.90 -5.86
C ALA A 15 30.79 -26.43 -5.89
N LEU A 16 30.35 -25.66 -6.90
CA LEU A 16 30.18 -24.22 -6.70
C LEU A 16 28.86 -24.06 -5.93
N LEU A 17 28.92 -24.26 -4.61
CA LEU A 17 27.87 -23.80 -3.72
C LEU A 17 27.88 -22.28 -3.80
N ALA A 18 26.95 -21.73 -4.58
CA ALA A 18 26.53 -20.34 -4.43
C ALA A 18 25.87 -20.23 -3.05
N ILE A 19 26.64 -19.81 -2.05
CA ILE A 19 26.08 -19.25 -0.83
C ILE A 19 25.51 -17.90 -1.26
N VAL A 20 24.27 -17.89 -1.72
CA VAL A 20 23.50 -16.65 -1.82
C VAL A 20 23.27 -16.24 -0.37
N ALA A 21 24.04 -15.26 0.10
CA ALA A 21 23.66 -14.52 1.29
C ALA A 21 22.31 -13.87 0.97
N SER A 22 21.23 -14.47 1.45
CA SER A 22 19.91 -13.88 1.40
C SER A 22 19.90 -12.69 2.37
N SER A 23 20.32 -11.52 1.89
CA SER A 23 19.80 -10.28 2.46
C SER A 23 18.29 -10.36 2.29
N GLN A 24 17.53 -10.35 3.39
CA GLN A 24 16.09 -10.15 3.28
C GLN A 24 15.92 -8.78 2.62
N ALA A 25 15.52 -8.76 1.36
CA ALA A 25 15.06 -7.52 0.74
C ALA A 25 13.75 -7.14 1.45
N SER A 26 13.57 -5.86 1.78
CA SER A 26 12.26 -5.40 2.25
C SER A 26 11.21 -5.74 1.18
N ALA A 27 10.03 -6.16 1.65
CA ALA A 27 8.90 -6.49 0.78
C ALA A 27 8.36 -5.25 0.05
N ALA A 28 8.75 -4.05 0.50
CA ALA A 28 8.28 -2.79 -0.03
C ALA A 28 9.43 -1.81 -0.35
N ALA A 29 9.22 -0.96 -1.36
CA ALA A 29 10.08 0.18 -1.63
C ALA A 29 9.36 1.47 -1.25
N VAL A 30 9.90 2.19 -0.27
CA VAL A 30 9.36 3.48 0.20
C VAL A 30 10.04 4.64 -0.53
N SER A 31 9.24 5.59 -1.02
CA SER A 31 9.71 6.85 -1.57
C SER A 31 8.78 8.00 -1.17
N PHE A 32 9.24 9.23 -1.31
CA PHE A 32 8.46 10.42 -0.99
C PHE A 32 8.26 11.28 -2.23
N GLY A 33 7.12 11.97 -2.28
CA GLY A 33 6.77 12.91 -3.34
C GLY A 33 5.33 12.75 -3.77
N GLY A 34 4.64 13.87 -3.96
CA GLY A 34 3.27 13.94 -4.44
C GLY A 34 3.11 15.17 -5.32
N GLU A 35 1.94 15.30 -5.90
CA GLU A 35 1.53 16.50 -6.64
C GLU A 35 0.31 17.11 -5.95
N ALA A 36 0.11 18.42 -6.10
CA ALA A 36 -1.06 19.08 -5.53
C ALA A 36 -2.34 18.44 -6.09
N ALA A 37 -3.25 18.07 -5.19
CA ALA A 37 -4.57 17.62 -5.54
C ALA A 37 -5.40 18.76 -6.15
N GLY A 38 -6.35 18.42 -7.01
CA GLY A 38 -7.19 19.39 -7.72
C GLY A 38 -8.44 19.83 -6.96
N ASP A 39 -8.67 19.25 -5.78
CA ASP A 39 -9.84 19.44 -4.89
C ASP A 39 -9.48 20.11 -3.56
N ASP A 40 -8.25 20.64 -3.44
CA ASP A 40 -7.69 21.29 -2.24
C ASP A 40 -7.34 20.36 -1.06
N SER A 41 -7.33 19.04 -1.26
CA SER A 41 -6.91 18.00 -0.28
C SER A 41 -5.39 17.89 -0.06
N GLY A 42 -4.64 18.95 -0.38
CA GLY A 42 -3.18 18.96 -0.24
C GLY A 42 -2.46 18.12 -1.30
N LEU A 43 -1.73 17.07 -0.89
CA LEU A 43 -0.92 16.24 -1.80
C LEU A 43 -1.61 14.91 -2.15
N THR A 44 -1.57 14.55 -3.42
CA THR A 44 -1.99 13.24 -3.95
C THR A 44 -0.90 12.58 -4.79
N SER A 45 -1.14 11.35 -5.23
CA SER A 45 -0.20 10.57 -6.03
C SER A 45 0.01 11.18 -7.42
N SER A 46 1.28 11.34 -7.80
CA SER A 46 1.66 11.71 -9.18
C SER A 46 1.30 10.64 -10.22
N ARG A 47 0.91 9.43 -9.78
CA ARG A 47 0.49 8.33 -10.66
C ARG A 47 -0.95 8.48 -11.15
N LEU A 48 -1.74 9.34 -10.50
CA LEU A 48 -3.10 9.64 -10.93
C LEU A 48 -3.09 10.50 -12.18
N VAL A 49 -3.91 10.09 -13.15
CA VAL A 49 -4.19 10.87 -14.36
C VAL A 49 -5.08 12.07 -14.02
N ASP A 50 -6.12 11.82 -13.22
CA ASP A 50 -7.03 12.84 -12.68
C ASP A 50 -6.72 13.05 -11.19
N LYS A 51 -6.21 14.24 -10.87
CA LYS A 51 -5.83 14.64 -9.52
C LYS A 51 -6.93 15.36 -8.76
N SER A 52 -8.04 15.67 -9.44
CA SER A 52 -9.21 16.25 -8.78
C SER A 52 -10.04 15.20 -8.05
N HIS A 53 -9.70 13.92 -8.23
CA HIS A 53 -10.44 12.77 -7.71
C HIS A 53 -11.91 12.72 -8.13
N ALA A 54 -12.29 13.55 -9.12
CA ALA A 54 -13.63 13.59 -9.68
C ALA A 54 -14.01 12.31 -10.42
N THR A 55 -13.00 11.51 -10.80
CA THR A 55 -13.20 10.15 -11.31
C THR A 55 -12.48 9.14 -10.44
N ASN A 56 -13.25 8.33 -9.70
CA ASN A 56 -12.74 7.45 -8.65
C ASN A 56 -13.36 6.04 -8.72
N ASN A 57 -13.40 5.46 -9.92
CA ASN A 57 -14.09 4.20 -10.20
C ASN A 57 -13.16 2.98 -10.39
N GLY A 58 -11.86 3.11 -10.11
CA GLY A 58 -10.90 2.03 -10.33
C GLY A 58 -10.46 1.82 -11.79
N ALA A 59 -11.12 2.44 -12.78
CA ALA A 59 -10.88 2.16 -14.20
C ALA A 59 -9.47 2.54 -14.69
N GLY A 60 -8.80 3.45 -14.00
CA GLY A 60 -7.39 3.80 -14.23
C GLY A 60 -6.39 2.84 -13.59
N GLY A 61 -6.85 1.78 -12.91
CA GLY A 61 -6.02 0.94 -12.06
C GLY A 61 -5.72 1.56 -10.70
N PHE A 62 -6.41 2.63 -10.32
CA PHE A 62 -6.24 3.32 -9.05
C PHE A 62 -7.59 3.61 -8.38
N PHE A 63 -7.62 3.54 -7.06
CA PHE A 63 -8.71 4.00 -6.21
C PHE A 63 -8.16 5.00 -5.20
N VAL A 64 -8.97 6.01 -4.83
CA VAL A 64 -8.60 7.11 -3.94
C VAL A 64 -9.59 7.23 -2.78
N GLU A 65 -9.09 7.25 -1.55
CA GLU A 65 -9.84 7.69 -0.38
C GLU A 65 -9.36 9.09 0.02
N THR A 66 -10.28 10.08 -0.02
CA THR A 66 -10.00 11.48 0.37
C THR A 66 -10.81 11.90 1.60
N PHE A 67 -11.58 10.97 2.19
CA PHE A 67 -12.50 11.26 3.29
C PHE A 67 -13.57 12.34 3.00
N ASP A 68 -13.74 12.74 1.74
CA ASP A 68 -14.78 13.67 1.29
C ASP A 68 -15.98 12.93 0.68
N ALA A 69 -17.18 13.37 1.04
CA ALA A 69 -18.40 12.90 0.38
C ALA A 69 -18.46 13.32 -1.10
N ALA A 70 -17.72 14.35 -1.51
CA ALA A 70 -17.69 14.87 -2.87
C ALA A 70 -16.91 13.97 -3.85
N THR A 71 -15.95 13.17 -3.36
CA THR A 71 -15.05 12.30 -4.15
C THR A 71 -15.49 10.83 -4.10
N ASN A 72 -16.78 10.61 -3.82
CA ASN A 72 -17.38 9.29 -3.72
C ASN A 72 -17.15 8.45 -4.99
N ILE A 73 -16.94 7.13 -4.82
CA ILE A 73 -16.67 6.22 -5.94
C ILE A 73 -17.78 6.30 -6.99
N ASP A 74 -17.42 6.57 -8.24
CA ASP A 74 -18.42 6.75 -9.30
C ASP A 74 -19.24 5.48 -9.52
N GLY A 75 -20.56 5.65 -9.54
CA GLY A 75 -21.49 4.54 -9.75
C GLY A 75 -21.62 3.58 -8.56
N ALA A 76 -20.96 3.86 -7.44
CA ALA A 76 -21.11 3.11 -6.19
C ALA A 76 -22.12 3.77 -5.23
N GLY A 77 -22.38 3.12 -4.09
CA GLY A 77 -23.16 3.72 -3.00
C GLY A 77 -22.44 4.90 -2.36
N ALA A 78 -23.13 5.66 -1.52
CA ALA A 78 -22.47 6.68 -0.70
C ALA A 78 -21.50 6.05 0.30
N GLY A 79 -20.37 6.70 0.52
CA GLY A 79 -19.48 6.45 1.65
C GLY A 79 -20.18 6.59 3.00
N THR A 80 -19.52 6.15 4.06
CA THR A 80 -20.07 6.21 5.42
C THR A 80 -19.67 7.50 6.13
N THR A 81 -20.62 8.09 6.85
CA THR A 81 -20.38 9.25 7.73
C THR A 81 -20.24 8.85 9.20
N ALA A 82 -20.16 7.55 9.49
CA ALA A 82 -20.17 7.02 10.85
C ALA A 82 -18.98 7.48 11.71
N TYR A 83 -17.90 7.93 11.08
CA TYR A 83 -16.66 8.36 11.72
C TYR A 83 -16.50 9.88 11.78
N ASN A 84 -17.45 10.63 11.24
CA ASN A 84 -17.35 12.07 11.15
C ASN A 84 -17.44 12.73 12.53
N ALA A 85 -16.65 13.79 12.72
CA ALA A 85 -16.83 14.71 13.82
C ALA A 85 -18.25 15.31 13.81
N ALA A 86 -18.78 15.63 15.00
CA ALA A 86 -20.12 16.18 15.12
C ALA A 86 -20.16 17.66 14.68
N GLY A 87 -21.25 18.05 14.01
CA GLY A 87 -21.47 19.43 13.57
C GLY A 87 -20.62 19.81 12.36
N ALA A 88 -20.28 21.09 12.25
CA ALA A 88 -19.58 21.64 11.08
C ALA A 88 -18.23 20.98 10.78
N ALA A 89 -17.56 20.47 11.83
CA ALA A 89 -16.29 19.77 11.74
C ALA A 89 -16.34 18.48 10.90
N GLY A 90 -17.52 17.89 10.68
CA GLY A 90 -17.70 16.70 9.84
C GLY A 90 -18.59 16.94 8.62
N ASP A 91 -18.96 18.19 8.36
CA ASP A 91 -19.81 18.54 7.21
C ASP A 91 -19.04 18.33 5.91
N GLY A 92 -19.65 17.59 4.97
CA GLY A 92 -19.02 17.25 3.70
C GLY A 92 -18.07 16.05 3.76
N CYS A 93 -17.77 15.52 4.95
CA CYS A 93 -16.90 14.35 5.07
C CYS A 93 -17.65 13.03 4.88
N ALA A 94 -16.95 12.01 4.42
CA ALA A 94 -17.37 10.62 4.44
C ALA A 94 -16.15 9.73 4.15
N VAL A 95 -16.07 8.55 4.76
CA VAL A 95 -15.14 7.53 4.28
C VAL A 95 -15.67 7.02 2.94
N ASN A 96 -15.13 7.52 1.83
CA ASN A 96 -15.75 7.43 0.51
C ASN A 96 -15.60 6.02 -0.09
N GLY A 97 -14.55 5.30 0.27
CA GLY A 97 -14.28 3.94 -0.16
C GLY A 97 -15.35 2.92 0.23
N THR A 98 -16.07 3.14 1.34
CA THR A 98 -17.06 2.14 1.81
C THR A 98 -18.25 1.98 0.87
N GLY A 99 -18.53 3.00 0.05
CA GLY A 99 -19.55 2.93 -0.99
C GLY A 99 -19.25 1.87 -2.05
N GLY A 100 -17.97 1.58 -2.30
CA GLY A 100 -17.46 0.59 -3.26
C GLY A 100 -17.17 -0.78 -2.65
N GLY A 101 -17.55 -1.01 -1.38
CA GLY A 101 -17.36 -2.29 -0.70
C GLY A 101 -16.04 -2.43 0.07
N ILE A 102 -15.27 -1.34 0.23
CA ILE A 102 -14.14 -1.32 1.17
C ILE A 102 -14.71 -1.33 2.59
N VAL A 103 -14.14 -2.15 3.46
CA VAL A 103 -14.60 -2.27 4.85
C VAL A 103 -13.64 -1.50 5.74
N VAL A 104 -14.18 -0.58 6.53
CA VAL A 104 -13.40 0.14 7.55
C VAL A 104 -13.89 -0.25 8.92
N THR A 105 -12.97 -0.71 9.76
CA THR A 105 -13.21 -0.97 11.18
C THR A 105 -12.20 -0.22 12.03
N SER A 106 -12.52 0.02 13.29
CA SER A 106 -11.57 0.63 14.21
C SER A 106 -11.80 0.14 15.63
N SER A 107 -10.78 0.27 16.45
CA SER A 107 -10.90 0.25 17.91
C SER A 107 -11.96 1.26 18.39
N ALA A 108 -12.46 1.11 19.62
CA ALA A 108 -13.49 2.02 20.15
C ALA A 108 -12.95 3.47 20.22
N GLY A 109 -13.48 4.35 19.37
CA GLY A 109 -12.95 5.71 19.20
C GLY A 109 -11.61 5.75 18.45
N GLY A 110 -11.34 4.77 17.59
CA GLY A 110 -10.08 4.66 16.85
C GLY A 110 -10.01 5.59 15.63
N LEU A 111 -11.07 5.69 14.84
CA LEU A 111 -11.09 6.58 13.66
C LEU A 111 -11.95 7.82 13.91
N GLY A 112 -11.38 8.99 13.63
CA GLY A 112 -12.12 10.24 13.43
C GLY A 112 -11.92 10.77 12.00
N VAL A 113 -12.95 11.39 11.45
CA VAL A 113 -12.91 12.09 10.16
C VAL A 113 -13.44 13.51 10.34
N ARG A 114 -12.70 14.52 9.87
CA ARG A 114 -13.05 15.93 10.08
C ARG A 114 -12.41 16.88 9.06
N ASN A 115 -12.80 18.15 9.07
CA ASN A 115 -12.34 19.20 8.13
C ASN A 115 -11.77 20.46 8.82
N ASP A 116 -11.36 20.34 10.09
CA ASP A 116 -10.81 21.42 10.92
C ASP A 116 -9.71 20.90 11.85
N ASP A 117 -8.88 21.81 12.35
CA ASP A 117 -7.81 21.50 13.30
C ASP A 117 -8.28 21.66 14.75
N VAL A 118 -7.81 20.79 15.64
CA VAL A 118 -8.05 20.88 17.09
C VAL A 118 -6.76 20.67 17.86
N ASP A 119 -6.44 21.66 18.69
CA ASP A 119 -5.33 21.61 19.64
C ASP A 119 -5.39 20.35 20.50
N ASN A 120 -4.27 19.60 20.55
CA ASN A 120 -4.16 18.32 21.26
C ASN A 120 -5.19 17.27 20.80
N GLY A 121 -5.56 17.30 19.52
CA GLY A 121 -6.60 16.43 18.97
C GLY A 121 -6.23 15.86 17.61
N ALA A 122 -6.21 16.72 16.59
CA ALA A 122 -5.90 16.35 15.22
C ALA A 122 -5.61 17.63 14.42
N ALA A 123 -4.76 17.55 13.40
CA ALA A 123 -4.64 18.60 12.39
C ALA A 123 -4.58 18.01 10.99
N ALA A 124 -5.15 18.75 10.03
CA ALA A 124 -5.08 18.35 8.63
C ALA A 124 -3.60 18.28 8.19
N PRO A 125 -3.24 17.31 7.32
CA PRO A 125 -1.96 17.36 6.63
C PRO A 125 -1.68 18.74 6.03
N ALA A 126 -0.43 19.22 6.04
CA ALA A 126 -0.16 20.61 5.69
C ALA A 126 -0.73 21.03 4.31
N ASN A 127 -1.51 22.12 4.28
CA ASN A 127 -2.20 22.66 3.10
C ASN A 127 -3.37 21.79 2.55
N ASP A 128 -3.79 20.78 3.29
CA ASP A 128 -5.10 20.15 3.12
C ASP A 128 -6.18 21.07 3.73
N ASN A 129 -7.21 21.39 2.94
CA ASN A 129 -8.35 22.20 3.38
C ASN A 129 -9.68 21.44 3.27
N THR A 130 -9.62 20.12 3.10
CA THR A 130 -10.77 19.23 2.96
C THR A 130 -10.88 18.30 4.16
N CYS A 131 -11.64 17.21 4.04
CA CYS A 131 -11.75 16.23 5.09
C CYS A 131 -10.51 15.34 5.15
N TYR A 132 -10.12 14.91 6.35
CA TYR A 132 -9.00 14.00 6.56
C TYR A 132 -9.32 12.98 7.66
N GLY A 133 -8.63 11.84 7.62
CA GLY A 133 -8.69 10.80 8.63
C GLY A 133 -7.65 11.02 9.72
N HIS A 134 -7.98 10.67 10.96
CA HIS A 134 -7.00 10.63 12.04
C HIS A 134 -7.27 9.50 13.04
N THR A 135 -6.20 9.01 13.66
CA THR A 135 -6.25 7.99 14.73
C THR A 135 -5.36 8.38 15.92
N PRO A 136 -5.84 8.30 17.17
CA PRO A 136 -7.22 8.01 17.59
C PRO A 136 -8.21 9.11 17.18
N ALA A 137 -9.51 8.82 17.24
CA ALA A 137 -10.53 9.86 17.27
C ALA A 137 -10.35 10.73 18.52
N ILE A 138 -10.78 12.00 18.49
CA ILE A 138 -10.65 12.87 19.66
C ILE A 138 -11.44 12.31 20.83
N GLY A 139 -10.77 12.13 21.98
CA GLY A 139 -11.34 11.49 23.16
C GLY A 139 -11.36 9.95 23.11
N GLY A 140 -10.82 9.35 22.05
CA GLY A 140 -10.56 7.92 21.93
C GLY A 140 -9.46 7.44 22.88
N SER A 141 -9.37 6.12 23.06
CA SER A 141 -8.32 5.50 23.87
C SER A 141 -7.09 5.18 23.02
N THR A 142 -5.91 5.20 23.63
CA THR A 142 -4.68 4.68 23.02
C THR A 142 -4.25 3.36 23.69
N PRO A 143 -3.64 2.40 22.96
CA PRO A 143 -3.43 2.43 21.51
C PRO A 143 -4.75 2.37 20.74
N ALA A 144 -4.79 3.06 19.61
CA ALA A 144 -5.89 3.03 18.67
C ALA A 144 -5.45 2.42 17.34
N GLU A 145 -6.37 1.68 16.72
CA GLU A 145 -6.19 1.06 15.43
C GLU A 145 -7.37 1.37 14.52
N VAL A 146 -7.07 1.58 13.24
CA VAL A 146 -7.99 1.70 12.12
C VAL A 146 -7.58 0.68 11.08
N GLU A 147 -8.50 -0.19 10.68
CA GLU A 147 -8.28 -1.18 9.65
C GLU A 147 -9.11 -0.82 8.41
N ILE A 148 -8.45 -0.80 7.27
CA ILE A 148 -9.07 -0.66 5.95
C ILE A 148 -8.83 -1.97 5.19
N ASP A 149 -9.90 -2.72 4.99
CA ASP A 149 -9.91 -4.02 4.31
C ASP A 149 -10.50 -3.86 2.89
N TYR A 150 -9.65 -4.13 1.91
CA TYR A 150 -9.97 -4.04 0.48
C TYR A 150 -10.43 -5.38 -0.11
N THR A 151 -10.50 -6.46 0.66
CA THR A 151 -10.78 -7.82 0.16
C THR A 151 -12.04 -7.89 -0.71
N ALA A 152 -13.15 -7.33 -0.23
CA ALA A 152 -14.42 -7.33 -0.98
C ALA A 152 -14.36 -6.43 -2.22
N PHE A 153 -13.68 -5.28 -2.12
CA PHE A 153 -13.43 -4.39 -3.25
C PHE A 153 -12.61 -5.08 -4.35
N LEU A 154 -11.48 -5.70 -4.00
CA LEU A 154 -10.60 -6.41 -4.94
C LEU A 154 -11.33 -7.55 -5.65
N ALA A 155 -12.18 -8.30 -4.93
CA ALA A 155 -13.00 -9.35 -5.53
C ALA A 155 -13.93 -8.83 -6.64
N ALA A 156 -14.36 -7.57 -6.58
CA ALA A 156 -15.17 -6.93 -7.62
C ALA A 156 -14.34 -6.45 -8.83
N GLN A 157 -13.03 -6.25 -8.66
CA GLN A 157 -12.12 -5.78 -9.71
C GLN A 157 -11.51 -6.92 -10.56
N GLY A 158 -11.64 -8.18 -10.13
CA GLY A 158 -11.13 -9.36 -10.83
C GLY A 158 -9.88 -9.96 -10.18
N ASP A 159 -9.02 -10.63 -10.96
CA ASP A 159 -7.76 -11.22 -10.46
C ASP A 159 -6.64 -10.18 -10.41
N VAL A 160 -6.81 -9.22 -9.50
CA VAL A 160 -5.88 -8.13 -9.23
C VAL A 160 -5.38 -8.18 -7.79
N GLY A 161 -4.29 -7.48 -7.51
CA GLY A 161 -3.77 -7.23 -6.16
C GLY A 161 -3.29 -5.79 -6.01
N ILE A 162 -3.20 -5.31 -4.77
CA ILE A 162 -2.67 -3.97 -4.49
C ILE A 162 -1.15 -4.06 -4.44
N THR A 163 -0.49 -3.40 -5.39
CA THR A 163 0.99 -3.36 -5.49
C THR A 163 1.55 -1.97 -5.27
N TYR A 164 0.69 -1.01 -4.97
CA TYR A 164 1.08 0.36 -4.66
C TYR A 164 0.09 0.95 -3.66
N ILE A 165 0.60 1.67 -2.68
CA ILE A 165 -0.17 2.61 -1.88
C ILE A 165 0.58 3.92 -1.75
N GLY A 166 -0.12 5.01 -2.01
CA GLY A 166 0.29 6.36 -1.68
C GLY A 166 -0.64 6.94 -0.63
N PHE A 167 -0.16 7.79 0.26
CA PHE A 167 -1.04 8.57 1.16
C PHE A 167 -0.32 9.82 1.64
N TYR A 168 -1.10 10.87 1.90
CA TYR A 168 -0.59 12.09 2.50
C TYR A 168 -0.55 11.92 4.00
N TRP A 169 0.64 11.79 4.58
CA TRP A 169 0.82 11.65 6.01
C TRP A 169 1.15 13.01 6.62
N GLY A 170 0.24 13.52 7.45
CA GLY A 170 0.39 14.76 8.21
C GLY A 170 1.13 14.51 9.53
N SER A 171 1.87 15.53 9.98
CA SER A 171 2.54 15.53 11.30
C SER A 171 3.23 14.22 11.68
N ILE A 172 3.95 13.57 10.76
CA ILE A 172 4.59 12.27 11.00
C ILE A 172 5.41 12.34 12.30
N ASP A 173 5.19 11.38 13.18
CA ASP A 173 5.85 11.25 14.48
C ASP A 173 6.21 9.79 14.80
N GLU A 174 6.78 9.56 15.98
CA GLU A 174 7.36 8.27 16.38
C GLU A 174 6.34 7.23 16.90
N TYR A 175 5.06 7.59 17.04
CA TYR A 175 4.04 6.72 17.66
C TYR A 175 2.93 6.29 16.71
N ASN A 176 3.08 6.57 15.42
CA ASN A 176 2.14 6.24 14.36
C ASN A 176 2.77 5.25 13.35
N ASP A 177 2.07 4.17 13.05
CA ASP A 177 2.53 3.10 12.15
C ASP A 177 1.47 2.70 11.13
N PHE A 178 1.92 2.29 9.94
CA PHE A 178 1.10 1.68 8.88
C PHE A 178 1.58 0.26 8.61
N SER A 179 0.72 -0.72 8.87
CA SER A 179 1.03 -2.15 8.68
C SER A 179 0.18 -2.76 7.57
N PHE A 180 0.82 -3.49 6.66
CA PHE A 180 0.21 -4.06 5.46
C PHE A 180 0.10 -5.57 5.57
N TYR A 181 -1.06 -6.13 5.25
CA TYR A 181 -1.34 -7.55 5.41
C TYR A 181 -1.89 -8.16 4.11
N SER A 182 -1.56 -9.43 3.89
CA SER A 182 -2.32 -10.31 2.99
C SER A 182 -2.97 -11.41 3.82
N GLY A 183 -4.30 -11.32 3.97
CA GLY A 183 -5.05 -12.08 4.97
C GLY A 183 -4.50 -11.83 6.37
N ASP A 184 -4.04 -12.91 7.03
CA ASP A 184 -3.44 -12.85 8.37
C ASP A 184 -1.92 -12.63 8.36
N THR A 185 -1.29 -12.54 7.18
CA THR A 185 0.17 -12.43 7.05
C THR A 185 0.58 -10.97 7.00
N LEU A 186 1.38 -10.51 7.96
CA LEU A 186 2.05 -9.21 7.89
C LEU A 186 3.10 -9.23 6.78
N ILE A 187 2.98 -8.28 5.85
CA ILE A 187 3.90 -8.09 4.72
C ILE A 187 5.00 -7.09 5.10
N GLU A 188 4.61 -5.93 5.61
CA GLU A 188 5.53 -4.85 5.97
C GLU A 188 4.88 -3.89 6.98
N THR A 189 5.70 -3.25 7.82
CA THR A 189 5.28 -2.15 8.68
C THR A 189 6.15 -0.93 8.38
N ILE A 190 5.51 0.18 8.02
CA ILE A 190 6.14 1.48 7.87
C ILE A 190 5.87 2.29 9.13
N SER A 191 6.93 2.51 9.91
CA SER A 191 6.85 3.24 11.18
C SER A 191 7.25 4.69 11.02
N GLY A 192 6.50 5.61 11.63
CA GLY A 192 6.85 7.03 11.64
C GLY A 192 8.19 7.31 12.35
N ASP A 193 8.60 6.48 13.31
CA ASP A 193 9.94 6.52 13.94
C ASP A 193 11.05 6.29 12.91
N SER A 194 10.82 5.40 11.94
CA SER A 194 11.79 5.11 10.88
C SER A 194 11.88 6.20 9.80
N LEU A 195 10.84 7.02 9.65
CA LEU A 195 10.72 8.02 8.59
C LEU A 195 11.04 9.44 9.06
N THR A 196 11.13 9.67 10.36
CA THR A 196 11.36 11.00 10.93
C THR A 196 12.67 11.06 11.70
N THR A 197 13.09 12.29 12.00
CA THR A 197 14.09 12.52 13.04
C THR A 197 13.41 13.23 14.19
N ALA A 198 13.71 12.83 15.43
CA ALA A 198 13.09 13.34 16.66
C ALA A 198 13.01 14.88 16.79
N ALA A 199 13.86 15.64 16.09
CA ALA A 199 13.89 17.10 16.19
C ALA A 199 12.63 17.79 15.67
N ASN A 200 11.95 17.22 14.65
CA ASN A 200 10.80 17.85 13.98
C ASN A 200 9.55 16.96 13.97
N ALA A 201 9.61 15.76 14.56
CA ALA A 201 8.50 14.82 14.66
C ALA A 201 7.22 15.51 15.16
N GLY A 202 6.08 15.24 14.51
CA GLY A 202 4.79 15.81 14.90
C GLY A 202 4.54 17.25 14.45
N ASN A 203 5.44 17.88 13.70
CA ASN A 203 5.21 19.26 13.27
C ASN A 203 4.14 19.34 12.16
N GLN A 204 3.06 20.06 12.45
CA GLN A 204 1.88 20.19 11.58
C GLN A 204 2.10 21.06 10.33
N THR A 205 3.25 21.75 10.23
CA THR A 205 3.55 22.68 9.14
C THR A 205 4.88 22.43 8.44
N ASP A 206 5.75 21.60 9.03
CA ASP A 206 7.05 21.28 8.45
C ASP A 206 6.86 20.29 7.28
N PRO A 207 7.34 20.60 6.07
CA PRO A 207 7.25 19.69 4.93
C PRO A 207 8.01 18.37 5.14
N ASP A 208 8.98 18.29 6.07
CA ASP A 208 9.67 17.04 6.36
C ASP A 208 8.85 16.06 7.21
N THR A 209 7.79 16.53 7.86
CA THR A 209 6.80 15.72 8.60
C THR A 209 5.40 15.78 8.00
N ASN A 210 5.22 16.44 6.86
CA ASN A 210 3.99 16.43 6.07
C ASN A 210 4.34 15.96 4.66
N ARG A 211 4.30 14.64 4.44
CA ARG A 211 4.83 14.03 3.21
C ARG A 211 3.84 13.09 2.55
N TYR A 212 3.79 13.18 1.23
CA TYR A 212 3.15 12.13 0.44
C TYR A 212 4.08 10.92 0.38
N VAL A 213 3.71 9.85 1.06
CA VAL A 213 4.47 8.61 1.15
C VAL A 213 4.00 7.67 0.05
N ASN A 214 4.94 7.08 -0.68
CA ASN A 214 4.69 6.12 -1.75
C ASN A 214 5.34 4.80 -1.39
N ILE A 215 4.58 3.72 -1.47
CA ILE A 215 5.05 2.38 -1.13
C ILE A 215 4.71 1.45 -2.28
N ASP A 216 5.75 0.90 -2.91
CA ASP A 216 5.64 -0.08 -3.99
C ASP A 216 5.91 -1.49 -3.47
N PHE A 217 5.05 -2.44 -3.85
CA PHE A 217 5.21 -3.86 -3.54
C PHE A 217 5.43 -4.66 -4.82
N ALA A 218 6.21 -5.74 -4.73
CA ALA A 218 6.14 -6.76 -5.77
C ALA A 218 4.76 -7.43 -5.73
N PHE A 219 4.29 -7.97 -6.86
CA PHE A 219 2.99 -8.66 -6.86
C PHE A 219 2.94 -9.87 -5.90
N ALA A 220 4.09 -10.50 -5.63
CA ALA A 220 4.18 -11.59 -4.65
C ALA A 220 3.90 -11.13 -3.21
N ASP A 221 4.07 -9.84 -2.95
CA ASP A 221 3.90 -9.16 -1.66
C ASP A 221 2.69 -8.21 -1.71
N ALA A 222 1.77 -8.42 -2.66
CA ALA A 222 0.54 -7.64 -2.74
C ALA A 222 -0.29 -7.81 -1.47
N PHE A 223 -0.84 -6.72 -0.96
CA PHE A 223 -1.63 -6.70 0.27
C PHE A 223 -3.13 -6.53 -0.04
N ASP A 224 -3.97 -6.88 0.92
CA ASP A 224 -5.43 -6.72 0.87
C ASP A 224 -5.97 -5.86 2.03
N ARG A 225 -5.13 -5.59 3.03
CA ARG A 225 -5.52 -4.86 4.24
C ARG A 225 -4.40 -3.96 4.74
N VAL A 226 -4.77 -2.76 5.17
CA VAL A 226 -3.87 -1.83 5.89
C VAL A 226 -4.43 -1.56 7.28
N VAL A 227 -3.55 -1.56 8.27
CA VAL A 227 -3.84 -1.19 9.64
C VAL A 227 -3.01 0.03 10.01
N ILE A 228 -3.69 1.11 10.36
CA ILE A 228 -3.10 2.36 10.83
C ILE A 228 -3.24 2.36 12.35
N SER A 229 -2.12 2.46 13.06
CA SER A 229 -2.10 2.40 14.51
C SER A 229 -1.39 3.61 15.12
N SER A 230 -1.90 4.07 16.27
CA SER A 230 -1.28 5.13 17.05
C SER A 230 -1.24 4.79 18.53
N THR A 231 -0.12 5.08 19.19
CA THR A 231 -0.02 5.08 20.66
C THR A 231 -0.13 6.50 21.26
N GLY A 232 -0.25 7.53 20.43
CA GLY A 232 -0.33 8.94 20.81
C GLY A 232 -1.48 9.68 20.13
N ILE A 233 -1.38 11.01 20.02
CA ILE A 233 -2.38 11.87 19.38
C ILE A 233 -1.64 12.80 18.40
N ALA A 234 -1.96 12.78 17.10
CA ALA A 234 -2.67 11.74 16.37
C ALA A 234 -1.82 11.34 15.15
N GLY A 235 -2.17 10.24 14.50
CA GLY A 235 -1.70 9.96 13.15
C GLY A 235 -2.73 10.48 12.16
N GLU A 236 -2.37 11.53 11.42
CA GLU A 236 -3.25 12.16 10.44
C GLU A 236 -2.89 11.73 9.01
N PHE A 237 -3.91 11.39 8.23
CA PHE A 237 -3.75 10.85 6.90
C PHE A 237 -4.90 11.24 5.98
N ASP A 238 -4.56 11.50 4.72
CA ASP A 238 -5.52 11.75 3.66
C ASP A 238 -4.99 11.24 2.30
N ASN A 239 -5.79 11.34 1.25
CA ASN A 239 -5.43 11.01 -0.13
C ASN A 239 -4.78 9.64 -0.28
N ILE A 240 -5.40 8.63 0.34
CA ILE A 240 -4.95 7.24 0.23
C ILE A 240 -5.25 6.75 -1.17
N VAL A 241 -4.21 6.55 -1.98
CA VAL A 241 -4.28 6.05 -3.34
C VAL A 241 -3.75 4.62 -3.38
N ILE A 242 -4.59 3.64 -3.73
CA ILE A 242 -4.12 2.28 -4.02
C ILE A 242 -3.97 2.08 -5.52
N GLY A 243 -2.92 1.36 -5.92
CA GLY A 243 -2.67 0.95 -7.30
C GLY A 243 -2.85 -0.56 -7.48
N LEU A 244 -3.67 -0.93 -8.45
CA LEU A 244 -4.04 -2.30 -8.78
C LEU A 244 -3.17 -2.82 -9.92
N ALA A 245 -2.63 -4.02 -9.74
CA ALA A 245 -1.95 -4.76 -10.81
C ALA A 245 -2.65 -6.10 -11.06
N ASN A 246 -2.70 -6.51 -12.34
CA ASN A 246 -3.16 -7.84 -12.71
C ASN A 246 -2.16 -8.89 -12.25
N ARG A 247 -2.67 -10.06 -11.83
CA ARG A 247 -1.80 -11.21 -11.52
C ARG A 247 -0.91 -11.55 -12.71
N PRO A 248 0.43 -11.61 -12.52
CA PRO A 248 1.34 -12.06 -13.56
C PRO A 248 0.97 -13.49 -13.98
N VAL A 249 0.60 -13.66 -15.24
CA VAL A 249 0.34 -14.98 -15.80
C VAL A 249 1.69 -15.62 -16.12
N PRO A 250 2.04 -16.79 -15.54
CA PRO A 250 3.29 -17.47 -15.86
C PRO A 250 3.37 -17.70 -17.37
N ALA A 251 4.50 -17.35 -17.98
CA ALA A 251 4.72 -17.62 -19.40
C ALA A 251 4.50 -19.12 -19.66
N PRO A 252 3.75 -19.52 -20.71
CA PRO A 252 3.47 -20.92 -20.95
C PRO A 252 4.77 -21.72 -21.01
N ALA A 253 4.91 -22.72 -20.15
CA ALA A 253 6.11 -23.58 -20.12
C ALA A 253 6.38 -24.20 -21.51
N GLY A 254 5.34 -24.34 -22.34
CA GLY A 254 5.44 -24.73 -23.74
C GLY A 254 6.38 -23.86 -24.59
N LEU A 255 6.50 -22.55 -24.33
CA LEU A 255 7.45 -21.67 -25.04
C LEU A 255 8.89 -21.94 -24.62
N ALA A 256 9.12 -22.19 -23.33
CA ALA A 256 10.43 -22.59 -22.83
C ALA A 256 10.84 -23.97 -23.40
N PHE A 257 9.91 -24.94 -23.42
CA PHE A 257 10.15 -26.26 -24.00
C PHE A 257 10.30 -26.23 -25.52
N LEU A 258 9.57 -25.35 -26.22
CA LEU A 258 9.75 -25.12 -27.65
C LEU A 258 11.14 -24.53 -27.93
N GLY A 259 11.55 -23.53 -27.15
CA GLY A 259 12.89 -22.94 -27.23
C GLY A 259 13.99 -23.96 -26.99
N LEU A 260 13.87 -24.78 -25.93
CA LEU A 260 14.80 -25.87 -25.63
C LEU A 260 14.78 -26.97 -26.71
N GLY A 261 13.60 -27.29 -27.26
CA GLY A 261 13.45 -28.25 -28.35
C GLY A 261 14.15 -27.79 -29.64
N LEU A 262 14.01 -26.51 -29.99
CA LEU A 262 14.69 -25.90 -31.14
C LEU A 262 16.21 -25.83 -30.93
N LEU A 263 16.67 -25.56 -29.71
CA LEU A 263 18.09 -25.64 -29.35
C LEU A 263 18.62 -27.08 -29.46
N GLY A 264 17.90 -28.07 -28.94
CA GLY A 264 18.25 -29.48 -29.07
C GLY A 264 18.35 -29.95 -30.53
N LEU A 265 17.44 -29.48 -31.40
CA LEU A 265 17.47 -29.76 -32.85
C LEU A 265 18.67 -29.11 -33.57
N SER A 266 19.08 -27.93 -33.14
CA SER A 266 20.23 -27.24 -33.73
C SER A 266 21.57 -27.82 -33.26
N PHE A 267 21.66 -28.33 -32.02
CA PHE A 267 22.84 -29.08 -31.57
C PHE A 267 22.94 -30.47 -32.20
N SER A 268 21.84 -31.22 -32.30
CA SER A 268 21.81 -32.54 -32.93
C SER A 268 22.21 -32.53 -34.42
N ARG A 269 21.99 -31.40 -35.13
CA ARG A 269 22.52 -31.20 -36.50
C ARG A 269 24.04 -31.05 -36.56
N LYS A 270 24.69 -30.53 -35.52
CA LYS A 270 26.16 -30.34 -35.48
C LYS A 270 26.93 -31.63 -35.19
N PHE A 271 26.30 -32.60 -34.52
CA PHE A 271 26.93 -33.90 -34.18
C PHE A 271 26.73 -35.01 -35.23
N LYS A 272 26.13 -34.68 -36.39
CA LYS A 272 25.96 -35.60 -37.53
C LYS A 272 27.03 -35.45 -38.64
N LYS A 273 28.23 -34.95 -38.31
CA LYS A 273 29.40 -35.00 -39.18
C LYS A 273 30.33 -36.13 -38.78
#